data_AF-A0A2S8Z9K9-F1
#
_entry.id   AF-A0A2S8Z9K9-F1
#
_cell.length_a   1.000
_cell.length_b   1.000
_cell.length_c   1.000
_cell.angle_alpha   90.00
_cell.angle_beta   90.00
_cell.angle_gamma   90.00
#
_symmetry.space_group_name_H-M   'P 1'
#
loop_
_entity.id
_entity.type
_entity.pdbx_description
1 polymer ?
#
loop_
_entity_poly.entity_id
_entity_poly.type
_entity_poly.pdbx_seq_one_letter_code
_entity_poly.pdbx_strand_id
1 'polypeptide(L)'
;MRAALVTLQKAGLVLVPQAQGARGRYSNLVLLNESGVESTGEPEEYTVPKPDTRVVVLPSGFITNGWVHVLEDSEIALLLMVASHEGGWLEGGYAVVPAAVRLLNYGIHRDPYSTARKTLEWFGLIDVEEVGRHDDGRAEDDERMVHRIRLRVDQFERPGLDLMQEALSSQISR
;
A
#
# COMPACT_ATOMS: atom_id res chain seq x y z
N MET A 1 12.48 13.55 -19.77
CA MET A 1 11.04 13.68 -20.09
C MET A 1 10.63 12.90 -21.34
N ARG A 2 11.21 13.13 -22.53
CA ARG A 2 10.84 12.41 -23.78
C ARG A 2 10.99 10.88 -23.73
N ALA A 3 12.03 10.37 -23.06
CA ALA A 3 12.25 8.93 -22.90
C ALA A 3 11.13 8.27 -22.07
N ALA A 4 10.67 8.92 -20.99
CA ALA A 4 9.58 8.42 -20.16
C ALA A 4 8.28 8.27 -20.96
N LEU A 5 7.92 9.26 -21.78
CA LEU A 5 6.72 9.19 -22.64
C LEU A 5 6.82 8.09 -23.69
N VAL A 6 8.02 7.78 -24.21
CA VAL A 6 8.21 6.64 -25.11
C VAL A 6 8.01 5.32 -24.37
N THR A 7 8.52 5.20 -23.14
CA THR A 7 8.32 4.02 -22.30
C THR A 7 6.84 3.82 -21.98
N LEU A 8 6.14 4.87 -21.55
CA LEU A 8 4.70 4.82 -21.27
C LEU A 8 3.89 4.44 -22.53
N GLN A 9 4.26 4.97 -23.69
CA GLN A 9 3.60 4.62 -24.95
C GLN A 9 3.80 3.14 -25.30
N LYS A 10 5.02 2.61 -25.09
CA LYS A 10 5.32 1.19 -25.32
C LYS A 10 4.58 0.28 -24.34
N ALA A 11 4.38 0.73 -23.10
CA ALA A 11 3.63 0.01 -22.09
C ALA A 11 2.11 0.10 -22.28
N GLY A 12 1.62 0.81 -23.30
CA GLY A 12 0.18 1.00 -23.52
C GLY A 12 -0.50 1.88 -22.47
N LEU A 13 0.27 2.73 -21.76
CA LEU A 13 -0.23 3.61 -20.69
C LEU A 13 -0.55 5.03 -21.18
N VAL A 14 -0.12 5.38 -22.40
CA VAL A 14 -0.51 6.63 -23.05
C VAL A 14 -0.79 6.41 -24.53
N LEU A 15 -1.84 7.05 -25.03
CA LEU A 15 -2.11 7.17 -26.45
C LEU A 15 -1.49 8.48 -26.96
N VAL A 16 -0.66 8.37 -28.01
CA VAL A 16 -0.07 9.53 -28.68
C VAL A 16 -0.68 9.61 -30.08
N PRO A 17 -1.67 10.48 -30.31
CA PRO A 17 -2.44 10.49 -31.57
C PRO A 17 -1.63 11.02 -32.77
N GLN A 18 -0.53 11.73 -32.52
CA GLN A 18 0.28 12.36 -33.56
C GLN A 18 1.37 11.42 -34.08
N ALA A 19 1.61 11.47 -35.39
CA ALA A 19 2.59 10.63 -36.07
C ALA A 19 4.03 10.87 -35.59
N GLN A 20 4.91 9.88 -35.82
CA GLN A 20 6.33 10.03 -35.54
C GLN A 20 6.93 11.20 -36.34
N GLY A 21 7.72 12.05 -35.69
CA GLY A 21 8.36 13.21 -36.32
C GLY A 21 7.53 14.49 -36.33
N ALA A 22 6.24 14.44 -35.95
CA ALA A 22 5.41 15.63 -35.85
C ALA A 22 5.93 16.63 -34.80
N ARG A 23 5.96 17.92 -35.15
CA ARG A 23 6.26 19.00 -34.20
C ARG A 23 5.14 19.03 -33.16
N GLY A 24 5.50 18.93 -31.88
CA GLY A 24 4.51 18.90 -30.79
C GLY A 24 3.87 17.54 -30.52
N ARG A 25 4.47 16.43 -31.02
CA ARG A 25 3.96 15.04 -30.93
C ARG A 25 3.16 14.67 -29.66
N TYR A 26 3.60 15.14 -28.50
CA TYR A 26 3.05 14.77 -27.19
C TYR A 26 2.06 15.80 -26.62
N SER A 27 1.66 16.82 -27.37
CA SER A 27 0.83 17.92 -26.84
C SER A 27 -0.59 17.49 -26.46
N ASN A 28 -1.11 16.45 -27.12
CA ASN A 28 -2.47 15.93 -26.93
C ASN A 28 -2.41 14.45 -26.58
N LEU A 29 -1.47 14.06 -25.72
CA LEU A 29 -1.43 12.68 -25.22
C LEU A 29 -2.68 12.40 -24.37
N VAL A 30 -3.19 11.19 -24.45
CA VAL A 30 -4.29 10.71 -23.62
C VAL A 30 -3.72 9.69 -22.64
N LEU A 31 -4.03 9.84 -21.36
CA LEU A 31 -3.66 8.86 -20.34
C LEU A 31 -4.59 7.65 -20.46
N LEU A 32 -4.01 6.46 -20.43
CA LEU A 32 -4.77 5.21 -20.47
C LEU A 32 -4.82 4.58 -19.08
N ASN A 33 -5.79 3.70 -18.86
CA ASN A 33 -5.99 2.96 -17.62
C ASN A 33 -4.69 2.21 -17.23
N GLU A 34 -4.30 2.34 -15.96
CA GLU A 34 -3.08 1.76 -15.40
C GLU A 34 -3.08 0.23 -15.40
N SER A 35 -4.26 -0.41 -15.46
CA SER A 35 -4.37 -1.86 -15.64
C SER A 35 -3.84 -2.33 -17.01
N GLY A 36 -3.68 -1.40 -17.95
CA GLY A 36 -3.13 -1.67 -19.28
C GLY A 36 -4.07 -2.48 -20.18
N VAL A 37 -3.74 -2.50 -21.47
CA VAL A 37 -4.51 -3.22 -22.50
C VAL A 37 -4.59 -4.72 -22.23
N GLU A 38 -3.59 -5.29 -21.55
CA GLU A 38 -3.57 -6.72 -21.20
C GLU A 38 -4.70 -7.11 -20.23
N SER A 39 -5.15 -6.20 -19.37
CA SER A 39 -6.24 -6.47 -18.41
C SER A 39 -7.62 -6.22 -18.99
N THR A 40 -7.78 -5.23 -19.88
CA THR A 40 -9.10 -4.77 -20.38
C THR A 40 -9.39 -5.25 -21.80
N GLY A 41 -8.39 -5.77 -22.53
CA GLY A 41 -8.48 -6.18 -23.93
C GLY A 41 -8.44 -5.02 -24.93
N GLU A 42 -8.77 -3.81 -24.50
CA GLU A 42 -8.72 -2.59 -25.30
C GLU A 42 -8.12 -1.42 -24.50
N PRO A 43 -7.48 -0.43 -25.17
CA PRO A 43 -7.01 0.78 -24.52
C PRO A 43 -8.20 1.58 -23.98
N GLU A 44 -8.35 1.60 -22.65
CA GLU A 44 -9.35 2.41 -21.96
C GLU A 44 -8.72 3.73 -21.51
N GLU A 45 -9.42 4.86 -21.72
CA GLU A 45 -8.96 6.16 -21.24
C GLU A 45 -9.03 6.23 -19.71
N TYR A 46 -7.97 6.75 -19.09
CA TYR A 46 -7.98 6.99 -17.65
C TYR A 46 -9.05 8.03 -17.32
N THR A 47 -9.91 7.71 -16.38
CA THR A 47 -10.89 8.65 -15.83
C THR A 47 -10.61 8.87 -14.36
N VAL A 48 -10.72 10.13 -13.92
CA VAL A 48 -10.64 10.44 -12.49
C VAL A 48 -11.82 9.75 -11.80
N PRO A 49 -11.60 9.01 -10.70
CA PRO A 49 -12.66 8.37 -9.95
C PRO A 49 -13.78 9.37 -9.61
N LYS A 50 -15.03 8.95 -9.79
CA LYS A 50 -16.18 9.78 -9.43
C LYS A 50 -16.25 9.92 -7.90
N PRO A 51 -16.86 11.00 -7.37
CA PRO A 51 -16.97 11.22 -5.92
C PRO A 51 -17.64 10.08 -5.14
N ASP A 52 -18.47 9.27 -5.80
CA ASP A 52 -19.17 8.11 -5.24
C ASP A 52 -18.38 6.79 -5.36
N THR A 53 -17.17 6.83 -5.92
CA THR A 53 -16.30 5.65 -6.03
C THR A 53 -15.79 5.28 -4.65
N ARG A 54 -15.83 3.98 -4.31
CA ARG A 54 -15.23 3.48 -3.07
C ARG A 54 -13.72 3.71 -3.14
N VAL A 55 -13.20 4.50 -2.21
CA VAL A 55 -11.77 4.81 -2.10
C VAL A 55 -11.19 4.25 -0.82
N VAL A 56 -9.90 3.92 -0.86
CA VAL A 56 -9.10 3.65 0.33
C VAL A 56 -8.43 4.95 0.74
N VAL A 57 -8.63 5.37 1.99
CA VAL A 57 -8.06 6.61 2.52
C VAL A 57 -6.79 6.30 3.28
N LEU A 58 -5.70 6.96 2.90
CA LEU A 58 -4.44 6.94 3.62
C LEU A 58 -4.13 8.32 4.21
N PRO A 59 -3.33 8.38 5.29
CA PRO A 59 -2.78 9.65 5.76
C PRO A 59 -2.02 10.37 4.64
N SER A 60 -2.24 11.68 4.46
CA SER A 60 -1.54 12.46 3.41
C SER A 60 -0.02 12.36 3.51
N GLY A 61 0.47 12.33 4.76
CA GLY A 61 1.87 12.11 5.09
C GLY A 61 2.49 10.87 4.46
N PHE A 62 1.70 9.83 4.17
CA PHE A 62 2.19 8.62 3.49
C PHE A 62 2.92 8.93 2.18
N ILE A 63 2.37 9.88 1.41
CA ILE A 63 3.00 10.37 0.17
C ILE A 63 3.89 11.57 0.46
N THR A 64 3.37 12.59 1.17
CA THR A 64 4.05 13.89 1.28
C THR A 64 5.32 13.85 2.14
N ASN A 65 5.42 12.88 3.05
CA ASN A 65 6.58 12.71 3.94
C ASN A 65 7.46 11.50 3.54
N GLY A 66 7.26 10.97 2.33
CA GLY A 66 8.17 10.00 1.72
C GLY A 66 8.06 8.56 2.25
N TRP A 67 7.01 8.21 3.00
CA TRP A 67 6.82 6.85 3.51
C TRP A 67 6.73 5.81 2.41
N VAL A 68 6.07 6.13 1.30
CA VAL A 68 5.99 5.26 0.11
C VAL A 68 7.36 4.91 -0.49
N HIS A 69 8.41 5.67 -0.20
CA HIS A 69 9.76 5.43 -0.72
C HIS A 69 10.67 4.65 0.23
N VAL A 70 10.34 4.59 1.52
CA VAL A 70 11.18 3.92 2.53
C VAL A 70 10.63 2.55 2.95
N LEU A 71 9.34 2.30 2.69
CA LEU A 71 8.69 1.04 3.00
C LEU A 71 8.86 0.04 1.86
N GLU A 72 8.96 -1.24 2.22
CA GLU A 72 8.92 -2.35 1.28
C GLU A 72 7.49 -2.60 0.76
N ASP A 73 7.37 -3.25 -0.40
CA ASP A 73 6.07 -3.61 -1.00
C ASP A 73 5.15 -4.36 -0.03
N SER A 74 5.72 -5.24 0.80
CA SER A 74 4.96 -6.01 1.78
C SER A 74 4.39 -5.17 2.92
N GLU A 75 5.09 -4.09 3.29
CA GLU A 75 4.68 -3.12 4.31
C GLU A 75 3.62 -2.19 3.76
N ILE A 76 3.81 -1.69 2.55
CA ILE A 76 2.80 -0.89 1.82
C ILE A 76 1.51 -1.71 1.65
N ALA A 77 1.62 -2.98 1.24
CA ALA A 77 0.46 -3.86 1.10
C ALA A 77 -0.28 -4.06 2.43
N LEU A 78 0.45 -4.19 3.55
CA LEU A 78 -0.18 -4.30 4.88
C LEU A 78 -0.88 -3.00 5.28
N LEU A 79 -0.27 -1.83 5.06
CA LEU A 79 -0.91 -0.53 5.33
C LEU A 79 -2.20 -0.35 4.52
N LEU A 80 -2.16 -0.67 3.22
CA LEU A 80 -3.33 -0.64 2.34
C LEU A 80 -4.40 -1.63 2.82
N MET A 81 -4.01 -2.82 3.26
CA MET A 81 -4.92 -3.81 3.82
C MET A 81 -5.61 -3.31 5.09
N VAL A 82 -4.89 -2.62 6.00
CA VAL A 82 -5.49 -2.06 7.21
C VAL A 82 -6.42 -0.88 6.87
N ALA A 83 -6.01 -0.02 5.93
CA ALA A 83 -6.82 1.12 5.49
C ALA A 83 -8.09 0.71 4.74
N SER A 84 -8.01 -0.33 3.91
CA SER A 84 -9.13 -0.86 3.12
C SER A 84 -10.02 -1.77 3.96
N HIS A 85 -9.40 -2.65 4.75
CA HIS A 85 -10.01 -3.73 5.53
C HIS A 85 -11.07 -4.54 4.76
N GLU A 86 -10.97 -4.60 3.44
CA GLU A 86 -11.85 -5.34 2.55
C GLU A 86 -11.83 -6.84 2.86
N GLY A 87 -13.02 -7.41 3.04
CA GLY A 87 -13.23 -8.79 3.49
C GLY A 87 -13.02 -9.02 4.99
N GLY A 88 -12.53 -8.00 5.72
CA GLY A 88 -12.42 -7.99 7.17
C GLY A 88 -13.54 -7.18 7.83
N TRP A 89 -13.33 -6.81 9.09
CA TRP A 89 -14.22 -5.92 9.84
C TRP A 89 -13.44 -4.99 10.76
N LEU A 90 -14.13 -3.98 11.31
CA LEU A 90 -13.59 -3.10 12.33
C LEU A 90 -14.11 -3.52 13.71
N GLU A 91 -13.22 -3.55 14.70
CA GLU A 91 -13.54 -3.82 16.09
C GLU A 91 -12.77 -2.82 16.98
N GLY A 92 -13.48 -1.98 17.73
CA GLY A 92 -12.83 -0.97 18.58
C GLY A 92 -11.97 0.05 17.82
N GLY A 93 -12.18 0.23 16.51
CA GLY A 93 -11.32 1.06 15.65
C GLY A 93 -10.08 0.35 15.10
N TYR A 94 -9.96 -0.96 15.31
CA TYR A 94 -8.93 -1.81 14.73
C TYR A 94 -9.48 -2.63 13.57
N ALA A 95 -8.71 -2.73 12.49
CA ALA A 95 -8.98 -3.63 11.39
C ALA A 95 -8.63 -5.06 11.78
N VAL A 96 -9.58 -5.96 11.52
CA VAL A 96 -9.44 -7.40 11.72
C VAL A 96 -9.58 -8.09 10.38
N VAL A 97 -8.46 -8.62 9.86
CA VAL A 97 -8.40 -9.24 8.53
C VAL A 97 -7.88 -10.68 8.67
N PRO A 98 -8.74 -11.71 8.57
CA PRO A 98 -8.36 -13.12 8.71
C PRO A 98 -7.32 -13.58 7.69
N ALA A 99 -6.56 -14.63 8.01
CA ALA A 99 -5.48 -15.12 7.14
C ALA A 99 -5.93 -15.50 5.72
N ALA A 100 -7.09 -16.15 5.59
CA ALA A 100 -7.66 -16.49 4.30
C ALA A 100 -8.01 -15.23 3.47
N VAL A 101 -8.53 -14.18 4.12
CA VAL A 101 -8.87 -12.91 3.47
C VAL A 101 -7.60 -12.16 3.05
N ARG A 102 -6.57 -12.14 3.90
CA ARG A 102 -5.27 -11.51 3.57
C ARG A 102 -4.67 -12.11 2.30
N LEU A 103 -4.70 -13.43 2.19
CA LEU A 103 -4.20 -14.13 1.01
C LEU A 103 -5.07 -13.86 -0.22
N LEU A 104 -6.39 -13.99 -0.09
CA LEU A 104 -7.32 -13.87 -1.22
C LEU A 104 -7.38 -12.46 -1.80
N ASN A 105 -7.51 -11.44 -0.94
CA ASN A 105 -7.78 -10.07 -1.38
C ASN A 105 -6.50 -9.25 -1.58
N TYR A 106 -5.40 -9.63 -0.92
CA TYR A 106 -4.17 -8.81 -0.90
C TYR A 106 -2.91 -9.59 -1.31
N GLY A 107 -3.00 -10.91 -1.53
CA GLY A 107 -1.84 -11.74 -1.86
C GLY A 107 -0.82 -11.87 -0.72
N ILE A 108 -1.19 -11.51 0.52
CA ILE A 108 -0.24 -11.46 1.64
C ILE A 108 -0.19 -12.82 2.35
N HIS A 109 0.91 -13.54 2.15
CA HIS A 109 1.21 -14.79 2.85
C HIS A 109 1.60 -14.57 4.32
N ARG A 110 1.64 -15.65 5.10
CA ARG A 110 1.95 -15.63 6.54
C ARG A 110 3.29 -14.94 6.86
N ASP A 111 4.35 -15.26 6.12
CA ASP A 111 5.69 -14.78 6.46
C ASP A 111 5.88 -13.31 6.10
N PRO A 112 5.51 -12.83 4.88
CA PRO A 112 5.49 -11.39 4.58
C PRO A 112 4.61 -10.61 5.57
N TYR A 113 3.44 -11.13 5.91
CA TYR A 113 2.56 -10.52 6.90
C TYR A 113 3.24 -10.38 8.27
N SER A 114 3.89 -11.45 8.76
CA SER A 114 4.52 -11.43 10.07
C SER A 114 5.72 -10.49 10.13
N THR A 115 6.52 -10.41 9.07
CA THR A 115 7.67 -9.50 9.00
C THR A 115 7.20 -8.05 8.88
N ALA A 116 6.36 -7.75 7.90
CA ALA A 116 5.84 -6.40 7.67
C ALA A 116 5.10 -5.85 8.90
N ARG A 117 4.28 -6.66 9.58
CA ARG A 117 3.60 -6.22 10.82
C ARG A 117 4.61 -5.77 11.87
N LYS A 118 5.62 -6.60 12.14
CA LYS A 118 6.63 -6.29 13.17
C LYS A 118 7.43 -5.05 12.80
N THR A 119 7.81 -4.88 11.53
CA THR A 119 8.54 -3.69 11.08
C THR A 119 7.69 -2.43 11.22
N LEU A 120 6.42 -2.47 10.78
CA LEU A 120 5.52 -1.32 10.87
C LEU A 120 5.16 -0.94 12.31
N GLU A 121 5.00 -1.94 13.19
CA GLU A 121 4.81 -1.73 14.63
C GLU A 121 6.05 -1.09 15.26
N TRP A 122 7.23 -1.53 14.84
CA TRP A 122 8.49 -0.96 15.29
C TRP A 122 8.73 0.48 14.81
N PHE A 123 8.34 0.80 13.56
CA PHE A 123 8.28 2.19 13.07
C PHE A 123 7.17 3.00 13.76
N GLY A 124 6.35 2.39 14.60
CA GLY A 124 5.21 3.05 15.25
C GLY A 124 4.11 3.46 14.28
N LEU A 125 4.09 2.94 13.05
CA LEU A 125 3.07 3.28 12.06
C LEU A 125 1.74 2.56 12.30
N ILE A 126 1.78 1.47 13.05
CA ILE A 126 0.59 0.70 13.43
C ILE A 126 0.60 0.40 14.92
N ASP A 127 -0.61 0.31 15.48
CA ASP A 127 -0.87 -0.34 16.76
C ASP A 127 -1.38 -1.75 16.51
N VAL A 128 -0.86 -2.74 17.27
CA VAL A 128 -1.33 -4.12 17.20
C VAL A 128 -1.88 -4.53 18.57
N GLU A 129 -3.12 -4.99 18.57
CA GLU A 129 -3.71 -5.68 19.71
C GLU A 129 -3.68 -7.20 19.47
N GLU A 130 -3.03 -7.91 20.39
CA GLU A 130 -3.01 -9.37 20.44
C GLU A 130 -3.99 -9.84 21.53
N VAL A 131 -5.14 -10.38 21.12
CA VAL A 131 -6.13 -10.96 22.03
C VAL A 131 -5.91 -12.48 22.07
N GLY A 132 -5.80 -13.07 23.27
CA GLY A 132 -5.65 -14.51 23.43
C GLY A 132 -4.29 -15.06 22.96
N ARG A 133 -3.21 -14.29 23.09
CA ARG A 133 -1.83 -14.71 22.79
C ARG A 133 -0.91 -14.42 23.96
N HIS A 134 0.06 -15.31 24.21
CA HIS A 134 1.10 -15.06 25.20
C HIS A 134 2.14 -14.05 24.68
N ASP A 135 2.84 -13.39 25.60
CA ASP A 135 3.93 -12.43 25.32
C ASP A 135 5.09 -13.03 24.49
N ASP A 136 5.18 -14.35 24.37
CA ASP A 136 6.16 -15.08 23.56
C ASP A 136 5.66 -15.43 22.13
N GLY A 137 4.44 -15.02 21.79
CA GLY A 137 3.79 -15.28 20.49
C GLY A 137 3.29 -16.71 20.30
N ARG A 138 3.34 -17.57 21.33
CA ARG A 138 2.71 -18.90 21.33
C ARG A 138 1.30 -18.80 21.94
N ALA A 139 0.44 -19.73 21.55
CA ALA A 139 -0.93 -19.80 22.03
C ALA A 139 -1.27 -21.26 22.36
N GLU A 140 -1.99 -21.47 23.47
CA GLU A 140 -2.69 -22.72 23.76
C GLU A 140 -4.10 -22.63 23.14
N ASP A 141 -4.42 -23.63 22.30
CA ASP A 141 -5.72 -23.89 21.67
C ASP A 141 -6.29 -22.95 20.58
N ASP A 142 -7.30 -23.50 19.88
CA ASP A 142 -7.94 -23.06 18.61
C ASP A 142 -8.62 -21.66 18.65
N GLU A 143 -8.56 -20.95 19.77
CA GLU A 143 -9.11 -19.60 19.96
C GLU A 143 -8.15 -18.51 19.47
N ARG A 144 -7.56 -18.70 18.28
CA ARG A 144 -6.73 -17.68 17.65
C ARG A 144 -7.58 -16.49 17.24
N MET A 145 -7.67 -15.47 18.09
CA MET A 145 -8.17 -14.18 17.63
C MET A 145 -7.17 -13.60 16.63
N VAL A 146 -7.69 -13.18 15.48
CA VAL A 146 -6.94 -12.52 14.43
C VAL A 146 -6.36 -11.22 14.99
N HIS A 147 -5.12 -10.86 14.64
CA HIS A 147 -4.54 -9.59 15.10
C HIS A 147 -5.46 -8.44 14.71
N ARG A 148 -5.65 -7.52 15.66
CA ARG A 148 -6.37 -6.27 15.50
C ARG A 148 -5.33 -5.19 15.23
N ILE A 149 -5.42 -4.52 14.09
CA ILE A 149 -4.39 -3.56 13.66
C ILE A 149 -5.04 -2.21 13.37
N ARG A 150 -4.42 -1.13 13.85
CA ARG A 150 -4.88 0.24 13.58
C ARG A 150 -3.72 1.08 13.05
N LEU A 151 -3.97 1.95 12.08
CA LEU A 151 -2.99 2.94 11.63
C LEU A 151 -2.81 4.06 12.65
N ARG A 152 -1.55 4.42 12.93
CA ARG A 152 -1.18 5.61 13.70
C ARG A 152 -0.99 6.79 12.78
N VAL A 153 -2.12 7.42 12.42
CA VAL A 153 -2.19 8.52 11.44
C VAL A 153 -1.24 9.67 11.79
N ASP A 154 -1.06 9.96 13.07
CA ASP A 154 -0.15 10.98 13.59
C ASP A 154 1.33 10.74 13.21
N GLN A 155 1.75 9.48 13.09
CA GLN A 155 3.15 9.16 12.79
C GLN A 155 3.49 9.41 11.31
N PHE A 156 2.51 9.44 10.42
CA PHE A 156 2.73 9.76 9.01
C PHE A 156 3.07 11.23 8.79
N GLU A 157 2.84 12.12 9.76
CA GLU A 157 3.21 13.54 9.69
C GLU A 157 4.72 13.78 9.86
N ARG A 158 5.47 12.75 10.26
CA ARG A 158 6.94 12.80 10.37
C ARG A 158 7.58 12.34 9.05
N PRO A 159 8.74 12.91 8.66
CA PRO A 159 9.52 12.40 7.52
C PRO A 159 9.89 10.93 7.71
N GLY A 160 9.55 10.08 6.74
CA GLY A 160 9.75 8.63 6.84
C GLY A 160 11.21 8.22 6.96
N LEU A 161 12.10 8.95 6.27
CA LEU A 161 13.55 8.69 6.34
C LEU A 161 14.10 8.93 7.75
N ASP A 162 13.68 10.00 8.41
CA ASP A 162 14.17 10.37 9.74
C ASP A 162 13.78 9.30 10.77
N LEU A 163 12.52 8.86 10.74
CA LEU A 163 12.01 7.84 11.66
C LEU A 163 12.67 6.47 11.39
N MET A 164 12.86 6.10 10.12
CA MET A 164 13.58 4.88 9.78
C MET A 164 15.04 4.90 10.29
N GLN A 165 15.72 6.05 10.17
CA GLN A 165 17.08 6.22 10.69
C GLN A 165 17.13 6.13 12.22
N GLU A 166 16.20 6.78 12.92
CA GLU A 166 16.05 6.69 14.39
C GLU A 166 15.84 5.24 14.83
N ALA A 167 14.91 4.54 14.16
CA ALA A 167 14.59 3.15 14.43
C ALA A 167 15.84 2.27 14.25
N LEU A 168 16.48 2.29 13.07
CA LEU A 168 17.69 1.50 12.79
C LEU A 168 18.84 1.81 13.76
N SER A 169 19.03 3.08 14.12
CA SER A 169 20.07 3.48 15.09
C SER A 169 19.81 2.86 16.47
N SER A 170 18.55 2.85 16.92
CA SER A 170 18.18 2.22 18.19
C SER A 170 18.47 0.71 18.21
N GLN A 171 18.32 0.03 17.06
CA GLN A 171 18.59 -1.40 16.92
C GLN A 171 20.07 -1.74 16.98
N ILE A 172 20.93 -0.91 16.39
CA ILE A 172 22.40 -1.11 16.43
C ILE A 172 22.93 -0.84 17.85
N SER A 173 22.28 0.04 18.61
CA SER A 173 22.68 0.36 19.98
C SER A 173 22.25 -0.65 21.05
N ARG A 174 21.47 -1.67 20.67
CA ARG A 174 20.93 -2.71 21.56
C ARG A 174 21.68 -4.02 21.39
#